data_AF-A0A2Z2MDL8-F1
#
_entry.id   AF-A0A2Z2MDL8-F1
#
_cell.length_a   1.000
_cell.length_b   1.000
_cell.length_c   1.000
_cell.angle_alpha   90.00
_cell.angle_beta   90.00
_cell.angle_gamma   90.00
#
_symmetry.space_group_name_H-M   'P 1'
#
loop_
_entity.id
_entity.type
_entity.pdbx_description
1 polymer ?
#
loop_
_entity_poly.entity_id
_entity_poly.type
_entity_poly.pdbx_seq_one_letter_code
_entity_poly.pdbx_strand_id
1 'polypeptide(L)'
;MAKFMVYNTAGLTLPVEAKVGSPFYFECPEEECGKKVVLEGIIIEVSEAEFNKALESTIEEDPNFKPIEKIEVRKYVFRGRVNGKEVELPAESLVDFAKRFIENQNNLILL
;
A
#
# COMPACT_ATOMS: atom_id res chain seq x y z
N MET A 1 2.77 -5.27 16.13
CA MET A 1 1.85 -5.08 14.99
C MET A 1 1.84 -3.60 14.65
N ALA A 2 1.67 -3.26 13.38
CA ALA A 2 1.60 -1.88 12.91
C ALA A 2 0.52 -1.75 11.82
N LYS A 3 0.06 -0.53 11.60
CA LYS A 3 -0.85 -0.20 10.50
C LYS A 3 -0.06 0.14 9.24
N PHE A 4 -0.51 -0.39 8.12
CA PHE A 4 0.06 -0.16 6.79
C PHE A 4 -1.02 0.27 5.82
N MET A 5 -0.67 1.10 4.85
CA MET A 5 -1.44 1.34 3.65
C MET A 5 -0.91 0.41 2.56
N VAL A 6 -1.76 -0.48 2.03
CA VAL A 6 -1.43 -1.30 0.86
C VAL A 6 -2.13 -0.70 -0.36
N TYR A 7 -1.38 -0.41 -1.41
CA TYR A 7 -1.90 0.27 -2.59
C TYR A 7 -2.34 -0.71 -3.67
N ASN A 8 -3.33 -0.30 -4.48
CA ASN A 8 -3.91 -1.05 -5.59
C ASN A 8 -4.41 -2.46 -5.21
N THR A 9 -4.98 -2.59 -4.01
CA THR A 9 -5.70 -3.80 -3.60
C THR A 9 -7.05 -3.84 -4.32
N ALA A 10 -7.05 -4.45 -5.51
CA ALA A 10 -8.16 -4.39 -6.45
C ALA A 10 -8.55 -2.94 -6.78
N GLY A 11 -7.60 -2.05 -7.07
CA GLY A 11 -7.89 -0.64 -7.39
C GLY A 11 -8.24 0.25 -6.20
N LEU A 12 -8.07 -0.23 -4.96
CA LEU A 12 -8.24 0.56 -3.73
C LEU A 12 -6.92 0.71 -2.98
N THR A 13 -6.83 1.70 -2.11
CA THR A 13 -5.79 1.75 -1.07
C THR A 13 -6.43 1.34 0.25
N LEU A 14 -5.93 0.28 0.88
CA LEU A 14 -6.54 -0.27 2.09
C LEU A 14 -5.60 -0.16 3.31
N PRO A 15 -6.09 0.35 4.44
CA PRO A 15 -5.37 0.27 5.71
C PRO A 15 -5.50 -1.16 6.28
N VAL A 16 -4.38 -1.77 6.65
CA VAL A 16 -4.35 -3.10 7.27
C VAL A 16 -3.48 -3.12 8.52
N GLU A 17 -3.81 -3.99 9.47
CA GLU A 17 -2.96 -4.28 10.62
C GLU A 17 -2.17 -5.57 10.38
N ALA A 18 -0.84 -5.47 10.43
CA ALA A 18 0.03 -6.61 10.18
C ALA A 18 1.30 -6.55 11.04
N LYS A 19 2.01 -7.68 11.10
CA LYS A 19 3.39 -7.76 11.60
C LYS A 19 4.30 -8.06 10.42
N VAL A 20 5.34 -7.23 10.22
CA VAL A 20 6.33 -7.46 9.16
C VAL A 20 6.92 -8.85 9.30
N GLY A 21 7.00 -9.58 8.19
CA GLY A 21 7.50 -10.94 8.14
C GLY A 21 6.52 -12.01 8.65
N SER A 22 5.26 -11.67 8.96
CA SER A 22 4.25 -12.64 9.41
C SER A 22 3.03 -12.63 8.48
N PRO A 23 2.44 -13.81 8.20
CA PRO A 23 1.23 -13.90 7.40
C PRO A 23 0.05 -13.23 8.12
N PHE A 24 -0.86 -12.64 7.35
CA PHE A 24 -2.10 -12.07 7.84
C PHE A 24 -3.24 -12.29 6.84
N TYR A 25 -4.45 -12.19 7.36
CA TYR A 25 -5.71 -12.17 6.61
C TYR A 25 -6.40 -10.84 6.88
N PHE A 26 -6.95 -10.23 5.83
CA PHE A 26 -7.79 -9.04 5.94
C PHE A 26 -8.93 -9.14 4.95
N GLU A 27 -10.13 -8.73 5.36
CA GLU A 27 -11.31 -8.69 4.51
C GLU A 27 -11.99 -7.33 4.68
N CYS A 28 -12.22 -6.64 3.57
CA CYS A 28 -13.11 -5.51 3.49
C CYS A 28 -14.38 -5.93 2.75
N PRO A 29 -15.55 -5.87 3.40
CA PRO A 29 -16.81 -6.25 2.77
C PRO A 29 -17.29 -5.15 1.80
N GLU A 30 -18.25 -5.49 0.94
CA GLU A 30 -18.74 -4.58 -0.10
C GLU A 30 -19.39 -3.32 0.48
N GLU A 31 -20.05 -3.45 1.64
CA GLU A 31 -20.70 -2.35 2.34
C GLU A 31 -19.71 -1.26 2.81
N GLU A 32 -18.45 -1.63 3.06
CA GLU A 32 -17.40 -0.70 3.50
C GLU A 32 -16.54 -0.19 2.35
N CYS A 33 -16.17 -1.07 1.41
CA CYS A 33 -15.22 -0.75 0.33
C CYS A 33 -15.89 -0.50 -1.04
N GLY A 34 -17.21 -0.62 -1.15
CA GLY A 34 -17.95 -0.59 -2.41
C GLY A 34 -17.72 -1.82 -3.30
N LYS A 35 -16.92 -2.78 -2.82
CA LYS A 35 -16.68 -4.12 -3.38
C LYS A 35 -15.97 -4.99 -2.36
N LYS A 36 -16.15 -6.30 -2.45
CA LYS A 36 -15.42 -7.25 -1.60
C LYS A 36 -13.94 -7.29 -1.96
N VAL A 37 -13.08 -7.10 -0.96
CA VAL A 37 -11.62 -7.22 -1.08
C VAL A 37 -11.07 -8.10 0.02
N VAL A 38 -10.39 -9.19 -0.34
CA VAL A 38 -9.74 -10.14 0.57
C VAL A 38 -8.24 -10.13 0.31
N LEU A 39 -7.45 -9.91 1.36
CA LEU A 39 -6.00 -9.96 1.34
C LEU A 39 -5.52 -11.16 2.15
N GLU A 40 -4.66 -11.97 1.55
CA GLU A 40 -3.96 -13.08 2.19
C GLU A 40 -2.48 -12.98 1.85
N GLY A 41 -1.62 -12.71 2.83
CA GLY A 41 -0.21 -12.56 2.50
C GLY A 41 0.65 -12.04 3.62
N ILE A 42 1.76 -11.44 3.25
CA ILE A 42 2.82 -10.99 4.16
C ILE A 42 3.27 -9.60 3.74
N ILE A 43 3.48 -8.71 4.72
CA ILE A 43 4.22 -7.48 4.50
C ILE A 43 5.68 -7.75 4.84
N ILE A 44 6.57 -7.45 3.92
CA ILE A 44 8.01 -7.63 4.10
C ILE A 44 8.75 -6.33 3.89
N GLU A 45 9.92 -6.22 4.51
CA GLU A 45 10.88 -5.18 4.21
C GLU A 45 11.71 -5.59 2.98
N VAL A 46 11.89 -4.68 2.05
CA VAL A 46 12.56 -4.90 0.76
C VAL A 46 13.55 -3.78 0.48
N SER A 47 14.43 -4.00 -0.50
CA SER A 47 15.27 -2.93 -1.04
C SER A 47 14.42 -1.89 -1.78
N GLU A 48 14.93 -0.67 -1.90
CA GLU A 48 14.28 0.38 -2.69
C GLU A 48 14.07 -0.03 -4.16
N ALA A 49 15.01 -0.79 -4.73
CA ALA A 49 14.89 -1.29 -6.10
C ALA A 49 13.71 -2.27 -6.27
N GLU A 50 13.52 -3.19 -5.31
CA GLU A 50 12.37 -4.09 -5.31
C GLU A 50 11.05 -3.34 -5.10
N PHE A 51 11.04 -2.35 -4.19
CA PHE A 51 9.89 -1.48 -4.01
C PHE A 51 9.54 -0.76 -5.31
N ASN A 52 10.53 -0.18 -5.99
CA ASN A 52 10.33 0.55 -7.26
C ASN A 52 9.73 -0.36 -8.33
N LYS A 53 10.16 -1.62 -8.40
CA LYS A 53 9.56 -2.59 -9.32
C LYS A 53 8.07 -2.82 -9.04
N ALA A 54 7.71 -3.00 -7.77
CA ALA A 54 6.30 -3.17 -7.36
C ALA A 54 5.47 -1.90 -7.64
N LEU A 55 6.05 -0.72 -7.38
CA LEU A 55 5.47 0.58 -7.68
C LEU A 55 5.21 0.78 -9.18
N GLU A 56 6.22 0.55 -10.02
CA GLU A 56 6.12 0.66 -11.48
C GLU A 56 5.08 -0.31 -12.02
N SER A 57 5.11 -1.58 -11.61
CA SER A 57 4.12 -2.59 -12.02
C SER A 57 2.70 -2.17 -11.60
N THR A 58 2.55 -1.59 -10.41
CA THR A 58 1.25 -1.08 -9.92
C THR A 58 0.72 0.05 -10.80
N ILE A 59 1.58 0.98 -11.22
CA ILE A 59 1.22 2.13 -12.06
C ILE A 59 0.95 1.71 -13.50
N GLU A 60 1.70 0.74 -14.02
CA GLU A 60 1.48 0.15 -15.34
C GLU A 60 0.13 -0.58 -15.40
N GLU A 61 -0.23 -1.33 -14.36
CA GLU A 61 -1.53 -2.01 -14.26
C GLU A 61 -2.70 -1.02 -14.04
N ASP A 62 -2.51 0.00 -13.21
CA ASP A 62 -3.50 1.04 -12.95
C ASP A 62 -2.87 2.45 -12.90
N PRO A 63 -2.90 3.19 -14.02
CA PRO A 63 -2.33 4.54 -14.10
C PRO A 63 -2.95 5.56 -13.14
N ASN A 64 -4.13 5.28 -12.55
CA ASN A 64 -4.72 6.17 -11.54
C ASN A 64 -3.91 6.20 -10.25
N PHE A 65 -3.04 5.21 -10.02
CA PHE A 65 -2.15 5.15 -8.87
C PHE A 65 -0.90 6.02 -9.00
N LYS A 66 -0.62 6.70 -10.12
CA LYS A 66 0.54 7.60 -10.25
C LYS A 66 0.87 8.51 -9.04
N PRO A 67 -0.10 9.05 -8.28
CA PRO A 67 0.21 9.81 -7.05
C PRO A 67 1.08 9.05 -6.01
N ILE A 68 1.13 7.71 -6.04
CA ILE A 68 1.98 6.90 -5.15
C ILE A 68 3.48 6.97 -5.50
N GLU A 69 3.86 7.56 -6.63
CA GLU A 69 5.28 7.89 -6.93
C GLU A 69 5.89 8.83 -5.87
N LYS A 70 5.05 9.60 -5.17
CA LYS A 70 5.44 10.53 -4.09
C LYS A 70 5.79 9.83 -2.77
N ILE A 71 5.70 8.49 -2.70
CA ILE A 71 6.15 7.75 -1.51
C ILE A 71 7.67 7.88 -1.43
N GLU A 72 8.13 8.51 -0.35
CA GLU A 72 9.55 8.72 -0.07
C GLU A 72 10.17 7.50 0.64
N VAL A 73 9.39 6.85 1.50
CA VAL A 73 9.85 5.74 2.33
C VAL A 73 9.54 4.41 1.63
N ARG A 74 10.44 4.00 0.75
CA ARG A 74 10.29 2.89 -0.21
C ARG A 74 10.84 1.56 0.32
N LYS A 75 10.25 1.05 1.40
CA LYS A 75 10.79 -0.11 2.14
C LYS A 75 9.86 -1.30 2.32
N TYR A 76 8.55 -1.16 2.11
CA TYR A 76 7.62 -2.26 2.37
C TYR A 76 6.83 -2.66 1.13
N VAL A 77 6.65 -3.96 0.99
CA VAL A 77 5.85 -4.56 -0.07
C VAL A 77 4.94 -5.63 0.55
N PHE A 78 3.70 -5.66 0.08
CA PHE A 78 2.79 -6.78 0.29
C PHE A 78 3.04 -7.84 -0.78
N ARG A 79 3.31 -9.08 -0.38
CA ARG A 79 3.34 -10.26 -1.25
C ARG A 79 2.23 -11.22 -0.82
N GLY A 80 1.37 -11.60 -1.76
CA GLY A 80 0.26 -12.49 -1.43
C GLY A 80 -0.80 -12.52 -2.49
N ARG A 81 -2.05 -12.66 -2.05
CA ARG A 81 -3.23 -12.72 -2.92
C ARG A 81 -4.20 -11.61 -2.57
N VAL A 82 -4.76 -10.99 -3.61
CA VAL A 82 -5.91 -10.10 -3.52
C VAL A 82 -7.06 -10.76 -4.29
N ASN A 83 -8.15 -11.08 -3.59
CA ASN A 83 -9.28 -11.83 -4.15
C ASN A 83 -8.85 -13.11 -4.90
N GLY A 84 -7.84 -13.81 -4.38
CA GLY A 84 -7.29 -15.04 -4.98
C GLY A 84 -6.26 -14.82 -6.10
N LYS A 85 -6.08 -13.60 -6.63
CA LYS A 85 -5.04 -13.27 -7.62
C LYS A 85 -3.71 -12.99 -6.91
N GLU A 86 -2.63 -13.65 -7.31
CA GLU A 86 -1.29 -13.36 -6.80
C GLU A 86 -0.82 -11.98 -7.24
N VAL A 87 -0.30 -11.21 -6.29
CA VAL A 87 0.16 -9.83 -6.49
C VAL A 87 1.36 -9.50 -5.62
N GLU A 88 2.13 -8.53 -6.07
CA GLU A 88 3.15 -7.84 -5.31
C GLU A 88 2.85 -6.34 -5.34
N LEU A 89 2.48 -5.75 -4.21
CA LEU A 89 1.95 -4.39 -4.13
C LEU A 89 2.79 -3.53 -3.18
N PRO A 90 3.03 -2.25 -3.51
CA PRO A 90 3.71 -1.35 -2.59
C PRO A 90 2.89 -1.19 -1.31
N ALA A 91 3.60 -1.06 -0.18
CA ALA A 91 3.00 -0.76 1.11
C ALA A 91 3.77 0.36 1.81
N GLU A 92 3.05 1.22 2.52
CA GLU A 92 3.63 2.31 3.32
C GLU A 92 3.17 2.12 4.77
N SER A 93 4.04 2.36 5.76
CA SER A 93 3.57 2.37 7.15
C SER A 93 2.66 3.58 7.37
N LEU A 94 1.63 3.46 8.21
CA LEU A 94 0.73 4.59 8.49
C LEU A 94 1.49 5.79 9.07
N VAL A 95 2.60 5.55 9.77
CA VAL A 95 3.47 6.61 10.30
C VAL A 95 4.17 7.36 9.18
N ASP A 96 4.72 6.66 8.20
CA ASP A 96 5.41 7.28 7.07
C ASP A 96 4.42 8.02 6.16
N PHE A 97 3.24 7.43 5.92
CA PHE A 97 2.12 8.09 5.25
C PHE A 97 1.72 9.41 5.94
N ALA A 98 1.57 9.38 7.27
CA ALA A 98 1.17 10.55 8.05
C ALA A 98 2.22 11.67 8.02
N LYS A 99 3.52 11.32 8.11
CA LYS A 99 4.62 12.30 8.00
C LYS A 99 4.56 13.04 6.66
N ARG A 100 4.50 12.28 5.56
CA ARG A 100 4.36 12.84 4.21
C ARG A 100 3.13 13.72 4.07
N PHE A 101 2.00 13.33 4.65
CA PHE A 101 0.77 14.12 4.59
C PHE A 101 0.93 15.48 5.29
N ILE A 102 1.54 15.50 6.48
CA ILE A 102 1.81 16.72 7.26
C ILE A 102 2.82 17.62 6.52
N GLU A 103 3.90 17.04 5.99
CA GLU A 103 4.93 17.79 5.25
C GLU A 103 4.36 18.44 3.98
N ASN A 104 3.46 17.76 3.28
CA ASN A 104 2.79 18.33 2.11
C ASN A 104 1.78 19.44 2.47
N GLN A 105 1.18 19.43 3.67
CA GLN A 105 0.31 20.53 4.13
C GLN A 105 1.10 21.80 4.47
N ASN A 106 2.31 21.68 5.02
CA ASN A 106 3.15 22.85 5.30
C ASN A 106 3.57 23.61 4.03
N ASN A 107 3.63 22.95 2.87
CA ASN A 107 3.87 23.61 1.58
C ASN A 107 2.66 24.40 1.03
N LEU A 108 1.46 24.18 1.56
CA LEU A 108 0.24 24.92 1.17
C LEU A 108 0.05 26.22 1.95
N ILE A 109 0.78 26.43 3.05
CA ILE A 109 0.68 27.65 3.89
C ILE A 109 1.61 28.78 3.38
N LEU A 110 2.42 28.52 2.34
CA LEU A 110 3.37 29.48 1.76
C LEU A 110 2.96 30.04 0.38
N LEU A 111 1.70 29.88 -0.02
CA LEU A 111 1.09 30.50 -1.21
C LEU A 111 -0.08 31.40 -0.81
#